data_AF-A0A8M1H9C2-F1
#
_entry.id   AF-A0A8M1H9C2-F1
#
_cell.length_a   1.000
_cell.length_b   1.000
_cell.length_c   1.000
_cell.angle_alpha   90.00
_cell.angle_beta   90.00
_cell.angle_gamma   90.00
#
_symmetry.space_group_name_H-M   'P 1'
#
loop_
_entity.id
_entity.type
_entity.pdbx_description
1 polymer ?
#
loop_
_entity_poly.entity_id
_entity_poly.type
_entity_poly.pdbx_seq_one_letter_code
_entity_poly.pdbx_strand_id
1 'polypeptide(L)'
;MSLMKYCSDEATIKEKMKVTFERRRNMVLDKEKSSFVLDEFPRFKDVEGLIAQDFHLQFGHDVAARLLKRWPTTFKQKVIQQSKTLPSSADLEVLIQCAEATSEEVDMDDILVSGWDSDLSSIILLLHLIPPSAQGRKRPGRVSASQAEKHLVVFKKSGTSIEEHVDSINTSKQLYLLALGTKRSTIHKFVIILDKQVIPCKSTTSLGAFDELFKAHFVFATTYNQMLHNMYTFIQTTIFQIDIGKVCESPRVAEIRARLLH
;
A
#
# COMPACT_ATOMS: atom_id res chain seq x y z
N MET A 1 -30.59 -7.10 3.37
CA MET A 1 -29.83 -6.73 2.15
C MET A 1 -29.56 -7.97 1.31
N SER A 2 -30.60 -8.59 0.72
CA SER A 2 -30.44 -9.81 -0.08
C SER A 2 -30.09 -9.52 -1.56
N LEU A 3 -30.55 -8.37 -2.08
CA LEU A 3 -30.44 -8.03 -3.50
C LEU A 3 -29.01 -7.70 -3.98
N MET A 4 -28.07 -7.41 -3.08
CA MET A 4 -26.69 -7.09 -3.46
C MET A 4 -25.88 -8.33 -3.83
N LYS A 5 -26.25 -9.54 -3.40
CA LYS A 5 -25.48 -10.76 -3.72
C LYS A 5 -25.57 -11.18 -5.20
N TYR A 6 -26.57 -10.71 -5.94
CA TYR A 6 -26.89 -11.26 -7.28
C TYR A 6 -26.95 -10.23 -8.43
N CYS A 7 -26.68 -8.95 -8.16
CA CYS A 7 -26.58 -7.94 -9.23
C CYS A 7 -25.25 -8.10 -9.99
N SER A 8 -25.25 -8.14 -11.31
CA SER A 8 -24.05 -8.25 -12.15
C SER A 8 -23.62 -6.93 -12.80
N ASP A 9 -24.50 -5.91 -12.78
CA ASP A 9 -24.18 -4.59 -13.33
C ASP A 9 -23.29 -3.78 -12.38
N GLU A 10 -22.04 -3.56 -12.77
CA GLU A 10 -21.03 -2.88 -11.96
C GLU A 10 -21.43 -1.45 -11.58
N ALA A 11 -22.07 -0.71 -12.50
CA ALA A 11 -22.53 0.65 -12.25
C ALA A 11 -23.60 0.68 -11.15
N THR A 12 -24.59 -0.20 -11.24
CA THR A 12 -25.61 -0.38 -10.19
C THR A 12 -25.01 -0.83 -8.87
N ILE A 13 -24.02 -1.75 -8.88
CA ILE A 13 -23.33 -2.17 -7.66
C ILE A 13 -22.63 -0.98 -7.02
N LYS A 14 -21.86 -0.21 -7.79
CA LYS A 14 -21.13 0.98 -7.30
C LYS A 14 -22.08 2.01 -6.70
N GLU A 15 -23.20 2.30 -7.37
CA GLU A 15 -24.18 3.24 -6.87
C GLU A 15 -24.82 2.78 -5.55
N LYS A 16 -25.22 1.50 -5.47
CA LYS A 16 -25.73 0.94 -4.21
C LYS A 16 -24.67 0.91 -3.12
N MET A 17 -23.40 0.69 -3.48
CA MET A 17 -22.28 0.78 -2.55
C MET A 17 -22.13 2.23 -2.04
N LYS A 18 -22.28 3.26 -2.88
CA LYS A 18 -22.26 4.67 -2.42
C LYS A 18 -23.36 4.95 -1.41
N VAL A 19 -24.60 4.55 -1.71
CA VAL A 19 -25.75 4.79 -0.81
C VAL A 19 -25.58 4.11 0.54
N THR A 20 -24.83 3.01 0.62
CA THR A 20 -24.58 2.26 1.86
C THR A 20 -23.29 2.67 2.59
N PHE A 21 -22.62 3.75 2.15
CA PHE A 21 -21.36 4.22 2.72
C PHE A 21 -21.43 4.49 4.23
N GLU A 22 -22.41 5.27 4.70
CA GLU A 22 -22.53 5.61 6.13
C GLU A 22 -22.72 4.36 7.01
N ARG A 23 -23.52 3.39 6.54
CA ARG A 23 -23.69 2.12 7.25
C ARG A 23 -22.37 1.36 7.35
N ARG A 24 -21.59 1.28 6.26
CA ARG A 24 -20.26 0.67 6.27
C ARG A 24 -19.32 1.40 7.22
N ARG A 25 -19.32 2.73 7.17
CA ARG A 25 -18.43 3.55 8.00
C ARG A 25 -18.69 3.32 9.49
N ASN A 26 -19.95 3.28 9.89
CA ASN A 26 -20.32 2.96 11.27
C ASN A 26 -19.93 1.53 11.66
N MET A 27 -20.02 0.57 10.73
CA MET A 27 -19.65 -0.82 10.98
C MET A 27 -18.15 -1.03 11.16
N VAL A 28 -17.30 -0.37 10.37
CA VAL A 28 -15.83 -0.50 10.49
C VAL A 28 -15.28 0.18 11.75
N LEU A 29 -15.98 1.18 12.29
CA LEU A 29 -15.62 1.85 13.53
C LEU A 29 -16.13 1.11 14.78
N ASP A 30 -17.06 0.17 14.61
CA ASP A 30 -17.60 -0.67 15.68
C ASP A 30 -16.65 -1.88 15.89
N LYS A 31 -16.06 -1.97 17.10
CA LYS A 31 -15.08 -3.01 17.44
C LYS A 31 -15.62 -4.44 17.33
N GLU A 32 -16.93 -4.63 17.54
CA GLU A 32 -17.55 -5.96 17.51
C GLU A 32 -17.97 -6.35 16.09
N LYS A 33 -18.22 -5.36 15.23
CA LYS A 33 -18.73 -5.58 13.87
C LYS A 33 -17.67 -5.46 12.78
N SER A 34 -16.55 -4.81 13.03
CA SER A 34 -15.53 -4.49 12.01
C SER A 34 -15.00 -5.72 11.27
N SER A 35 -14.85 -6.86 11.96
CA SER A 35 -14.40 -8.13 11.35
C SER A 35 -15.36 -8.69 10.30
N PHE A 36 -16.65 -8.34 10.37
CA PHE A 36 -17.69 -8.84 9.47
C PHE A 36 -17.95 -7.92 8.28
N VAL A 37 -17.20 -6.81 8.12
CA VAL A 37 -17.48 -5.82 7.07
C VAL A 37 -17.45 -6.44 5.67
N LEU A 38 -16.50 -7.35 5.41
CA LEU A 38 -16.39 -8.03 4.13
C LEU A 38 -17.45 -9.14 3.94
N ASP A 39 -18.12 -9.57 5.01
CA ASP A 39 -19.23 -10.54 4.93
C ASP A 39 -20.56 -9.84 4.66
N GLU A 40 -20.78 -8.68 5.28
CA GLU A 40 -21.95 -7.82 5.04
C GLU A 40 -21.87 -7.09 3.68
N PHE A 41 -20.65 -6.72 3.26
CA PHE A 41 -20.37 -6.03 2.00
C PHE A 41 -19.41 -6.85 1.14
N PRO A 42 -19.85 -8.03 0.65
CA PRO A 42 -18.99 -8.94 -0.11
C PRO A 42 -18.51 -8.38 -1.44
N ARG A 43 -19.12 -7.26 -1.91
CA ARG A 43 -18.75 -6.64 -3.18
C ARG A 43 -17.34 -6.07 -3.24
N PHE A 44 -16.70 -5.85 -2.09
CA PHE A 44 -15.26 -5.56 -2.07
C PHE A 44 -14.40 -6.73 -2.55
N LYS A 45 -14.92 -7.96 -2.64
CA LYS A 45 -14.15 -9.14 -3.04
C LYS A 45 -14.14 -9.35 -4.55
N ASP A 46 -15.10 -8.78 -5.28
CA ASP A 46 -15.29 -9.03 -6.71
C ASP A 46 -15.46 -7.78 -7.58
N VAL A 47 -15.62 -6.58 -7.00
CA VAL A 47 -15.77 -5.32 -7.77
C VAL A 47 -14.61 -4.36 -7.51
N GLU A 48 -13.90 -4.01 -8.57
CA GLU A 48 -12.77 -3.08 -8.55
C GLU A 48 -13.18 -1.62 -8.31
N GLY A 49 -12.30 -0.87 -7.63
CA GLY A 49 -12.44 0.57 -7.42
C GLY A 49 -13.39 0.98 -6.28
N LEU A 50 -13.96 0.03 -5.54
CA LEU A 50 -14.79 0.34 -4.37
C LEU A 50 -13.98 0.96 -3.23
N ILE A 51 -12.71 0.57 -3.04
CA ILE A 51 -11.82 1.23 -2.07
C ILE A 51 -11.65 2.71 -2.43
N ALA A 52 -11.34 2.99 -3.70
CA ALA A 52 -11.17 4.36 -4.16
C ALA A 52 -12.47 5.18 -4.00
N GLN A 53 -13.62 4.57 -4.27
CA GLN A 53 -14.93 5.20 -4.08
C GLN A 53 -15.19 5.58 -2.62
N ASP A 54 -15.02 4.65 -1.69
CA ASP A 54 -15.29 4.90 -0.26
C ASP A 54 -14.30 5.90 0.34
N PHE A 55 -13.03 5.80 -0.03
CA PHE A 55 -12.04 6.78 0.37
C PHE A 55 -12.37 8.19 -0.16
N HIS A 56 -12.88 8.25 -1.40
CA HIS A 56 -13.31 9.49 -2.01
C HIS A 56 -14.54 10.09 -1.31
N LEU A 57 -15.53 9.28 -0.93
CA LEU A 57 -16.67 9.72 -0.11
C LEU A 57 -16.22 10.23 1.26
N GLN A 58 -15.18 9.63 1.85
CA GLN A 58 -14.67 10.03 3.16
C GLN A 58 -13.83 11.32 3.13
N PHE A 59 -13.00 11.54 2.11
CA PHE A 59 -11.99 12.62 2.11
C PHE A 59 -12.06 13.60 0.92
N GLY A 60 -12.93 13.36 -0.06
CA GLY A 60 -13.06 14.20 -1.25
C GLY A 60 -12.05 13.87 -2.37
N HIS A 61 -12.24 14.48 -3.55
CA HIS A 61 -11.50 14.13 -4.79
C HIS A 61 -10.06 14.58 -4.70
N ASP A 62 -9.85 15.76 -4.13
CA ASP A 62 -8.52 16.38 -4.03
C ASP A 62 -7.61 15.53 -3.16
N VAL A 63 -8.07 15.13 -1.97
CA VAL A 63 -7.30 14.28 -1.06
C VAL A 63 -7.02 12.92 -1.68
N ALA A 64 -8.04 12.29 -2.29
CA ALA A 64 -7.90 10.98 -2.93
C ALA A 64 -6.90 10.95 -4.09
N ALA A 65 -6.61 12.09 -4.73
CA ALA A 65 -5.65 12.18 -5.82
C ALA A 65 -4.22 12.55 -5.38
N ARG A 66 -3.98 12.88 -4.10
CA ARG A 66 -2.71 13.47 -3.64
C ARG A 66 -1.51 12.59 -3.88
N LEU A 67 -1.58 11.30 -3.59
CA LEU A 67 -0.44 10.39 -3.78
C LEU A 67 -0.07 10.28 -5.26
N LEU A 68 -1.04 9.97 -6.12
CA LEU A 68 -0.80 9.84 -7.56
C LEU A 68 -0.33 11.15 -8.21
N LYS A 69 -0.79 12.31 -7.73
CA LYS A 69 -0.34 13.62 -8.24
C LYS A 69 1.05 14.00 -7.73
N ARG A 70 1.31 13.83 -6.43
CA ARG A 70 2.51 14.38 -5.76
C ARG A 70 3.68 13.41 -5.76
N TRP A 71 3.45 12.10 -5.78
CA TRP A 71 4.54 11.13 -5.75
C TRP A 71 5.49 11.28 -6.95
N PRO A 72 5.01 11.24 -8.21
CA PRO A 72 5.90 11.34 -9.36
C PRO A 72 6.54 12.72 -9.50
N THR A 73 5.80 13.77 -9.15
CA THR A 73 6.20 15.17 -9.42
C THR A 73 7.05 15.80 -8.32
N THR A 74 6.86 15.41 -7.06
CA THR A 74 7.45 16.10 -5.91
C THR A 74 8.35 15.19 -5.08
N PHE A 75 7.94 13.94 -4.85
CA PHE A 75 8.58 13.09 -3.85
C PHE A 75 9.57 12.07 -4.42
N LYS A 76 9.24 11.40 -5.53
CA LYS A 76 10.02 10.26 -6.06
C LYS A 76 11.51 10.58 -6.20
N GLN A 77 11.85 11.66 -6.92
CA GLN A 77 13.24 12.07 -7.13
C GLN A 77 13.93 12.47 -5.82
N LYS A 78 13.24 13.18 -4.93
CA LYS A 78 13.81 13.56 -3.63
C LYS A 78 14.09 12.34 -2.74
N VAL A 79 13.20 11.33 -2.75
CA VAL A 79 13.38 10.08 -2.01
C VAL A 79 14.58 9.30 -2.54
N ILE A 80 14.75 9.22 -3.87
CA ILE A 80 15.90 8.58 -4.51
C ILE A 80 17.20 9.29 -4.08
N GLN A 81 17.26 10.61 -4.21
CA GLN A 81 18.45 11.40 -3.86
C GLN A 81 18.82 11.29 -2.38
N GLN A 82 17.84 11.34 -1.48
CA GLN A 82 18.09 11.16 -0.05
C GLN A 82 18.58 9.73 0.26
N SER A 83 18.09 8.72 -0.45
CA SER A 83 18.52 7.33 -0.25
C SER A 83 19.99 7.11 -0.61
N LYS A 84 20.54 7.87 -1.59
CA LYS A 84 21.97 7.84 -1.94
C LYS A 84 22.90 8.32 -0.82
N THR A 85 22.38 9.03 0.19
CA THR A 85 23.16 9.48 1.35
C THR A 85 23.27 8.44 2.46
N LEU A 86 22.53 7.33 2.35
CA LEU A 86 22.57 6.25 3.34
C LEU A 86 23.83 5.40 3.16
N PRO A 87 24.27 4.68 4.21
CA PRO A 87 25.35 3.70 4.07
C PRO A 87 25.01 2.66 3.00
N SER A 88 25.94 2.46 2.05
CA SER A 88 25.71 1.57 0.92
C SER A 88 25.56 0.11 1.35
N SER A 89 24.64 -0.59 0.71
CA SER A 89 24.48 -2.04 0.77
C SER A 89 24.01 -2.55 -0.59
N ALA A 90 24.32 -3.81 -0.92
CA ALA A 90 23.90 -4.40 -2.20
C ALA A 90 22.38 -4.27 -2.43
N ASP A 91 21.57 -4.59 -1.42
CA ASP A 91 20.10 -4.42 -1.48
C ASP A 91 19.68 -2.97 -1.79
N LEU A 92 20.33 -1.98 -1.17
CA LEU A 92 20.00 -0.58 -1.34
C LEU A 92 20.43 -0.06 -2.72
N GLU A 93 21.61 -0.45 -3.20
CA GLU A 93 22.12 -0.08 -4.53
C GLU A 93 21.19 -0.58 -5.64
N VAL A 94 20.74 -1.83 -5.55
CA VAL A 94 19.77 -2.40 -6.49
C VAL A 94 18.45 -1.62 -6.46
N LEU A 95 17.93 -1.29 -5.27
CA LEU A 95 16.70 -0.50 -5.16
C LEU A 95 16.83 0.91 -5.74
N ILE A 96 17.97 1.57 -5.56
CA ILE A 96 18.23 2.89 -6.15
C ILE A 96 18.28 2.78 -7.68
N GLN A 97 19.02 1.80 -8.22
CA GLN A 97 19.07 1.57 -9.67
C GLN A 97 17.70 1.29 -10.26
N CYS A 98 16.90 0.40 -9.64
CA CYS A 98 15.54 0.12 -10.09
C CYS A 98 14.64 1.36 -10.02
N ALA A 99 14.78 2.20 -8.98
CA ALA A 99 14.01 3.43 -8.85
C ALA A 99 14.39 4.49 -9.90
N GLU A 100 15.64 4.51 -10.36
CA GLU A 100 16.15 5.42 -11.39
C GLU A 100 15.93 4.91 -12.82
N ALA A 101 15.73 3.60 -13.00
CA ALA A 101 15.50 2.99 -14.29
C ALA A 101 14.36 3.69 -15.05
N THR A 102 14.69 4.22 -16.23
CA THR A 102 13.71 4.75 -17.17
C THR A 102 13.25 3.63 -18.10
N SER A 103 12.04 3.75 -18.65
CA SER A 103 11.45 2.77 -19.56
C SER A 103 12.22 2.58 -20.89
N GLU A 104 13.25 3.38 -21.15
CA GLU A 104 13.99 3.44 -22.43
C GLU A 104 15.39 2.78 -22.35
N GLU A 105 15.93 2.51 -21.16
CA GLU A 105 17.22 1.85 -20.98
C GLU A 105 17.04 0.35 -20.75
N VAL A 106 16.75 -0.37 -21.84
CA VAL A 106 16.56 -1.83 -21.81
C VAL A 106 17.71 -2.54 -22.53
N ASP A 107 18.93 -2.32 -22.05
CA ASP A 107 20.01 -3.30 -22.21
C ASP A 107 20.20 -3.99 -20.85
N MET A 108 19.79 -5.26 -20.84
CA MET A 108 19.50 -6.05 -19.64
C MET A 108 20.78 -6.54 -18.95
N ASP A 109 21.16 -5.87 -17.87
CA ASP A 109 21.93 -6.51 -16.80
C ASP A 109 20.99 -7.36 -15.92
N ASP A 110 21.46 -8.54 -15.49
CA ASP A 110 20.77 -9.49 -14.60
C ASP A 110 20.22 -8.84 -13.29
N ILE A 111 20.73 -7.66 -12.93
CA ILE A 111 20.34 -6.90 -11.74
C ILE A 111 18.87 -6.43 -11.83
N LEU A 112 18.39 -5.99 -13.01
CA LEU A 112 16.99 -5.56 -13.22
C LEU A 112 16.00 -6.74 -13.33
N VAL A 113 16.49 -7.97 -13.43
CA VAL A 113 15.65 -9.18 -13.45
C VAL A 113 15.05 -9.46 -12.06
N SER A 114 15.73 -9.03 -10.99
CA SER A 114 15.35 -9.34 -9.60
C SER A 114 14.67 -8.21 -8.83
N GLY A 115 14.77 -6.96 -9.31
CA GLY A 115 14.21 -5.78 -8.66
C GLY A 115 12.73 -5.51 -8.99
N TRP A 116 12.13 -4.56 -8.26
CA TRP A 116 10.79 -4.06 -8.53
C TRP A 116 10.81 -2.99 -9.63
N ASP A 117 9.63 -2.61 -10.13
CA ASP A 117 9.54 -1.44 -11.01
C ASP A 117 9.97 -0.14 -10.31
N SER A 118 10.17 0.92 -11.09
CA SER A 118 10.72 2.19 -10.61
C SER A 118 9.85 2.86 -9.54
N ASP A 119 8.52 2.77 -9.65
CA ASP A 119 7.62 3.39 -8.68
C ASP A 119 7.63 2.62 -7.34
N LEU A 120 7.50 1.30 -7.38
CA LEU A 120 7.52 0.47 -6.17
C LEU A 120 8.89 0.52 -5.48
N SER A 121 9.97 0.49 -6.25
CA SER A 121 11.33 0.65 -5.73
C SER A 121 11.48 1.99 -4.99
N SER A 122 10.98 3.09 -5.57
CA SER A 122 11.00 4.40 -4.91
C SER A 122 10.18 4.44 -3.62
N ILE A 123 9.07 3.70 -3.55
CA ILE A 123 8.26 3.58 -2.32
C ILE A 123 9.01 2.75 -1.27
N ILE A 124 9.67 1.66 -1.66
CA ILE A 124 10.45 0.82 -0.74
C ILE A 124 11.66 1.59 -0.20
N LEU A 125 12.29 2.48 -0.98
CA LEU A 125 13.35 3.37 -0.50
C LEU A 125 12.89 4.24 0.69
N LEU A 126 11.59 4.57 0.79
CA LEU A 126 11.05 5.27 1.95
C LEU A 126 11.19 4.46 3.25
N LEU A 127 11.15 3.13 3.19
CA LEU A 127 11.42 2.25 4.35
C LEU A 127 12.88 2.32 4.80
N HIS A 128 13.82 2.54 3.87
CA HIS A 128 15.23 2.74 4.20
C HIS A 128 15.46 4.12 4.82
N LEU A 129 14.78 5.16 4.32
CA LEU A 129 14.85 6.50 4.89
C LEU A 129 14.18 6.57 6.27
N ILE A 130 13.09 5.85 6.48
CA ILE A 130 12.27 5.88 7.69
C ILE A 130 12.14 4.46 8.26
N PRO A 131 13.23 3.89 8.81
CA PRO A 131 13.20 2.52 9.30
C PRO A 131 12.18 2.35 10.44
N PRO A 132 11.70 1.12 10.68
CA PRO A 132 10.85 0.82 11.83
C PRO A 132 11.53 1.29 13.11
N SER A 133 10.79 2.01 13.97
CA SER A 133 11.34 2.46 15.25
C SER A 133 11.74 1.25 16.10
N ALA A 134 12.94 1.29 16.70
CA ALA A 134 13.37 0.28 17.66
C ALA A 134 12.38 0.25 18.84
N GLN A 135 11.76 -0.91 19.08
CA GLN A 135 10.73 -1.08 20.10
C GLN A 135 11.33 -1.14 21.51
N GLY A 136 11.83 0.00 22.00
CA GLY A 136 12.34 0.15 23.36
C GLY A 136 13.44 -0.86 23.76
N ARG A 137 13.81 -0.85 25.04
CA ARG A 137 14.90 -1.69 25.59
C ARG A 137 14.61 -3.21 25.59
N LYS A 138 13.40 -3.67 25.23
CA LYS A 138 12.96 -5.08 25.41
C LYS A 138 13.03 -5.96 24.16
N ARG A 139 13.34 -5.43 22.97
CA ARG A 139 13.54 -6.23 21.75
C ARG A 139 14.84 -5.85 21.06
N PRO A 140 15.93 -6.62 21.22
CA PRO A 140 17.17 -6.42 20.50
C PRO A 140 16.99 -6.97 19.08
N GLY A 141 16.47 -6.15 18.19
CA GLY A 141 16.29 -6.51 16.79
C GLY A 141 15.87 -5.29 15.99
N ARG A 142 16.86 -4.61 15.39
CA ARG A 142 16.60 -3.55 14.42
C ARG A 142 16.09 -4.24 13.16
N VAL A 143 14.78 -4.25 12.96
CA VAL A 143 14.16 -4.86 11.76
C VAL A 143 14.65 -4.07 10.54
N SER A 144 15.19 -4.79 9.55
CA SER A 144 15.72 -4.14 8.34
C SER A 144 14.60 -3.66 7.43
N ALA A 145 14.89 -2.68 6.58
CA ALA A 145 13.94 -2.25 5.55
C ALA A 145 13.55 -3.40 4.60
N SER A 146 14.50 -4.29 4.25
CA SER A 146 14.23 -5.50 3.45
C SER A 146 13.28 -6.49 4.15
N GLN A 147 13.26 -6.52 5.50
CA GLN A 147 12.27 -7.30 6.25
C GLN A 147 10.90 -6.61 6.27
N ALA A 148 10.88 -5.28 6.41
CA ALA A 148 9.65 -4.50 6.35
C ALA A 148 8.96 -4.59 4.99
N GLU A 149 9.71 -4.65 3.88
CA GLU A 149 9.20 -4.82 2.52
C GLU A 149 8.25 -6.03 2.39
N LYS A 150 8.57 -7.15 3.04
CA LYS A 150 7.76 -8.39 3.00
C LYS A 150 6.37 -8.21 3.62
N HIS A 151 6.19 -7.18 4.45
CA HIS A 151 4.89 -6.81 4.99
C HIS A 151 4.12 -5.84 4.11
N LEU A 152 4.79 -5.22 3.14
CA LEU A 152 4.18 -4.29 2.19
C LEU A 152 3.70 -5.01 0.94
N VAL A 153 4.56 -5.85 0.36
CA VAL A 153 4.30 -6.51 -0.92
C VAL A 153 4.91 -7.92 -0.97
N VAL A 154 4.16 -8.85 -1.56
CA VAL A 154 4.56 -10.24 -1.80
C VAL A 154 4.46 -10.54 -3.29
N PHE A 155 5.56 -10.99 -3.90
CA PHE A 155 5.58 -11.43 -5.29
C PHE A 155 5.17 -12.90 -5.44
N LYS A 156 4.35 -13.20 -6.44
CA LYS A 156 4.13 -14.56 -6.95
C LYS A 156 4.20 -14.58 -8.47
N LYS A 157 4.71 -15.69 -9.02
CA LYS A 157 4.75 -15.90 -10.47
C LYS A 157 3.33 -16.04 -11.02
N SER A 158 3.10 -15.50 -12.22
CA SER A 158 1.85 -15.69 -12.95
C SER A 158 1.53 -17.18 -13.11
N GLY A 159 0.26 -17.54 -12.92
CA GLY A 159 -0.20 -18.92 -12.86
C GLY A 159 -0.25 -19.53 -11.45
N THR A 160 0.28 -18.85 -10.42
CA THR A 160 0.06 -19.25 -9.02
C THR A 160 -1.39 -18.99 -8.62
N SER A 161 -2.05 -19.96 -7.99
CA SER A 161 -3.40 -19.76 -7.43
C SER A 161 -3.35 -18.73 -6.29
N ILE A 162 -4.26 -17.76 -6.34
CA ILE A 162 -4.40 -16.78 -5.26
C ILE A 162 -5.00 -17.47 -4.03
N GLU A 163 -5.90 -18.42 -4.26
CA GLU A 163 -6.57 -19.23 -3.25
C GLU A 163 -5.57 -20.05 -2.44
N GLU A 164 -4.63 -20.76 -3.10
CA GLU A 164 -3.57 -21.49 -2.41
C GLU A 164 -2.69 -20.58 -1.53
N HIS A 165 -2.40 -19.37 -2.02
CA HIS A 165 -1.64 -18.39 -1.23
C HIS A 165 -2.45 -17.95 -0.01
N VAL A 166 -3.74 -17.65 -0.17
CA VAL A 166 -4.65 -17.27 0.91
C VAL A 166 -4.78 -18.37 1.97
N ASP A 167 -4.89 -19.63 1.53
CA ASP A 167 -5.01 -20.79 2.42
C ASP A 167 -3.73 -21.01 3.24
N SER A 168 -2.56 -20.69 2.66
CA SER A 168 -1.26 -20.79 3.35
C SER A 168 -1.06 -19.74 4.48
N ILE A 169 -1.92 -18.74 4.59
CA ILE A 169 -1.78 -17.67 5.59
C ILE A 169 -2.16 -18.20 6.98
N ASN A 170 -1.18 -18.40 7.84
CA ASN A 170 -1.40 -18.90 9.21
C ASN A 170 -1.75 -17.83 10.23
N THR A 171 -1.43 -16.56 9.95
CA THR A 171 -1.67 -15.44 10.87
C THR A 171 -2.29 -14.29 10.09
N SER A 172 -3.58 -14.06 10.31
CA SER A 172 -4.29 -12.90 9.76
C SER A 172 -4.03 -11.69 10.67
N LYS A 173 -3.95 -10.48 10.05
CA LYS A 173 -4.37 -9.19 10.64
C LYS A 173 -3.99 -7.95 9.83
N GLN A 174 -3.10 -8.02 8.83
CA GLN A 174 -2.55 -6.80 8.21
C GLN A 174 -2.63 -6.82 6.68
N LEU A 175 -2.97 -5.66 6.13
CA LEU A 175 -3.09 -5.45 4.69
C LEU A 175 -1.72 -5.45 4.04
N TYR A 176 -1.61 -6.15 2.92
CA TYR A 176 -0.43 -6.10 2.04
C TYR A 176 -0.85 -6.33 0.59
N LEU A 177 0.04 -5.99 -0.34
CA LEU A 177 -0.13 -6.24 -1.76
C LEU A 177 0.40 -7.62 -2.14
N LEU A 178 -0.40 -8.39 -2.87
CA LEU A 178 0.05 -9.56 -3.61
C LEU A 178 0.22 -9.16 -5.07
N ALA A 179 1.47 -9.18 -5.53
CA ALA A 179 1.88 -8.80 -6.87
C ALA A 179 2.09 -10.05 -7.74
N LEU A 180 1.31 -10.19 -8.81
CA LEU A 180 1.33 -11.33 -9.73
C LEU A 180 1.98 -10.92 -11.05
N GLY A 181 3.12 -11.53 -11.39
CA GLY A 181 3.91 -11.13 -12.56
C GLY A 181 4.78 -12.25 -13.11
N THR A 182 5.45 -12.03 -14.24
CA THR A 182 6.51 -12.95 -14.73
C THR A 182 7.76 -12.84 -13.86
N LYS A 183 8.13 -11.60 -13.53
CA LYS A 183 9.24 -11.22 -12.64
C LYS A 183 8.83 -9.98 -11.82
N ARG A 184 9.60 -9.62 -10.79
CA ARG A 184 9.29 -8.48 -9.90
C ARG A 184 9.21 -7.14 -10.64
N SER A 185 9.98 -6.97 -11.71
CA SER A 185 9.95 -5.80 -12.59
C SER A 185 8.82 -5.82 -13.63
N THR A 186 8.03 -6.89 -13.71
CA THR A 186 6.95 -7.05 -14.69
C THR A 186 5.74 -7.70 -14.02
N ILE A 187 5.01 -6.86 -13.27
CA ILE A 187 3.76 -7.24 -12.60
C ILE A 187 2.58 -7.01 -13.54
N HIS A 188 1.70 -8.00 -13.64
CA HIS A 188 0.49 -7.95 -14.45
C HIS A 188 -0.75 -7.58 -13.63
N LYS A 189 -0.80 -8.00 -12.36
CA LYS A 189 -1.96 -7.81 -11.49
C LYS A 189 -1.53 -7.61 -10.05
N PHE A 190 -2.20 -6.67 -9.38
CA PHE A 190 -2.12 -6.49 -7.94
C PHE A 190 -3.45 -6.85 -7.29
N VAL A 191 -3.40 -7.48 -6.12
CA VAL A 191 -4.55 -7.65 -5.23
C VAL A 191 -4.16 -7.30 -3.81
N ILE A 192 -5.09 -6.79 -3.03
CA ILE A 192 -4.90 -6.51 -1.61
C ILE A 192 -5.39 -7.73 -0.82
N ILE A 193 -4.57 -8.21 0.11
CA ILE A 193 -4.96 -9.28 1.03
C ILE A 193 -5.32 -8.66 2.38
N LEU A 194 -6.53 -8.91 2.86
CA LEU A 194 -7.03 -8.49 4.16
C LEU A 194 -7.71 -9.67 4.85
N ASP A 195 -7.16 -10.15 5.96
CA ASP A 195 -7.74 -11.24 6.76
C ASP A 195 -8.16 -12.47 5.94
N LYS A 196 -7.24 -12.95 5.09
CA LYS A 196 -7.48 -14.06 4.14
C LYS A 196 -8.56 -13.77 3.09
N GLN A 197 -9.00 -12.54 2.96
CA GLN A 197 -9.87 -12.10 1.88
C GLN A 197 -9.04 -11.42 0.81
N VAL A 198 -9.39 -11.68 -0.44
CA VAL A 198 -8.80 -11.05 -1.62
C VAL A 198 -9.68 -9.86 -1.99
N ILE A 199 -9.05 -8.70 -2.18
CA ILE A 199 -9.70 -7.48 -2.65
C ILE A 199 -9.01 -7.06 -3.94
N PRO A 200 -9.73 -6.97 -5.07
CA PRO A 200 -9.11 -6.64 -6.35
C PRO A 200 -8.73 -5.16 -6.41
N CYS A 201 -7.51 -4.87 -6.86
CA CYS A 201 -7.10 -3.51 -7.20
C CYS A 201 -7.62 -3.14 -8.58
N LYS A 202 -8.02 -1.88 -8.76
CA LYS A 202 -8.35 -1.35 -10.09
C LYS A 202 -7.10 -1.02 -10.92
N SER A 203 -6.05 -0.52 -10.26
CA SER A 203 -4.83 -0.12 -10.93
C SER A 203 -3.93 -1.30 -11.26
N THR A 204 -3.34 -1.27 -12.46
CA THR A 204 -2.30 -2.22 -12.88
C THR A 204 -0.89 -1.71 -12.59
N THR A 205 -0.74 -0.43 -12.26
CA THR A 205 0.56 0.17 -11.88
C THR A 205 0.83 -0.04 -10.40
N SER A 206 2.09 -0.21 -10.03
CA SER A 206 2.49 -0.39 -8.63
C SER A 206 2.18 0.83 -7.75
N LEU A 207 2.36 2.05 -8.28
CA LEU A 207 1.99 3.28 -7.57
C LEU A 207 0.49 3.34 -7.30
N GLY A 208 -0.35 2.96 -8.27
CA GLY A 208 -1.80 2.91 -8.10
C GLY A 208 -2.24 1.81 -7.14
N ALA A 209 -1.61 0.63 -7.20
CA ALA A 209 -1.87 -0.45 -6.26
C ALA A 209 -1.48 -0.07 -4.82
N PHE A 210 -0.35 0.63 -4.63
CA PHE A 210 0.06 1.16 -3.33
C PHE A 210 -0.89 2.25 -2.82
N ASP A 211 -1.38 3.12 -3.71
CA ASP A 211 -2.41 4.11 -3.40
C ASP A 211 -3.71 3.45 -2.92
N GLU A 212 -4.18 2.41 -3.59
CA GLU A 212 -5.34 1.62 -3.16
C GLU A 212 -5.08 0.90 -1.83
N LEU A 213 -3.88 0.33 -1.62
CA LEU A 213 -3.49 -0.29 -0.35
C LEU A 213 -3.53 0.72 0.81
N PHE A 214 -2.99 1.92 0.61
CA PHE A 214 -3.04 2.98 1.62
C PHE A 214 -4.49 3.36 1.95
N LYS A 215 -5.31 3.57 0.92
CA LYS A 215 -6.73 3.93 1.07
C LYS A 215 -7.52 2.86 1.80
N ALA A 216 -7.22 1.59 1.54
CA ALA A 216 -7.87 0.46 2.19
C ALA A 216 -7.74 0.50 3.73
N HIS A 217 -6.64 1.04 4.26
CA HIS A 217 -6.49 1.21 5.71
C HIS A 217 -7.56 2.13 6.31
N PHE A 218 -7.96 3.17 5.60
CA PHE A 218 -9.02 4.07 6.04
C PHE A 218 -10.41 3.49 5.82
N VAL A 219 -10.63 2.85 4.66
CA VAL A 219 -11.91 2.23 4.29
C VAL A 219 -12.29 1.12 5.27
N PHE A 220 -11.32 0.28 5.67
CA PHE A 220 -11.54 -0.82 6.60
C PHE A 220 -11.13 -0.50 8.05
N ALA A 221 -10.76 0.75 8.34
CA ALA A 221 -10.33 1.22 9.66
C ALA A 221 -9.25 0.33 10.32
N THR A 222 -8.27 -0.12 9.53
CA THR A 222 -7.22 -1.02 10.02
C THR A 222 -6.02 -0.24 10.56
N THR A 223 -5.38 -0.81 11.58
CA THR A 223 -4.14 -0.27 12.14
C THR A 223 -2.96 -0.59 11.25
N TYR A 224 -2.04 0.36 11.07
CA TYR A 224 -0.80 0.12 10.35
C TYR A 224 0.04 -0.98 11.01
N ASN A 225 0.64 -1.84 10.18
CA ASN A 225 1.67 -2.76 10.62
C ASN A 225 2.79 -1.98 11.35
N GLN A 226 3.23 -2.48 12.50
CA GLN A 226 4.30 -1.88 13.28
C GLN A 226 5.59 -1.62 12.46
N MET A 227 5.91 -2.51 11.51
CA MET A 227 7.07 -2.38 10.62
C MET A 227 6.89 -1.30 9.56
N LEU A 228 5.65 -0.99 9.18
CA LEU A 228 5.31 0.00 8.16
C LEU A 228 4.76 1.30 8.75
N HIS A 229 4.61 1.36 10.07
CA HIS A 229 3.89 2.43 10.76
C HIS A 229 4.47 3.81 10.42
N ASN A 230 5.78 3.99 10.53
CA ASN A 230 6.41 5.27 10.24
C ASN A 230 6.25 5.67 8.76
N MET A 231 6.35 4.71 7.83
CA MET A 231 6.15 4.95 6.41
C MET A 231 4.71 5.39 6.14
N TYR A 232 3.71 4.65 6.64
CA TYR A 232 2.31 5.02 6.45
C TYR A 232 1.94 6.34 7.13
N THR A 233 2.47 6.61 8.31
CA THR A 233 2.31 7.91 8.99
C THR A 233 2.90 9.04 8.15
N PHE A 234 4.07 8.83 7.52
CA PHE A 234 4.65 9.80 6.59
C PHE A 234 3.72 10.02 5.37
N ILE A 235 3.26 8.94 4.72
CA ILE A 235 2.35 9.02 3.56
C ILE A 235 1.05 9.76 3.95
N GLN A 236 0.46 9.42 5.10
CA GLN A 236 -0.77 10.03 5.61
C GLN A 236 -0.62 11.53 5.84
N THR A 237 0.40 11.95 6.58
CA THR A 237 0.52 13.32 7.08
C THR A 237 1.24 14.25 6.09
N THR A 238 2.17 13.70 5.30
CA THR A 238 3.01 14.50 4.37
C THR A 238 2.42 14.54 2.97
N ILE A 239 1.98 13.39 2.45
CA ILE A 239 1.53 13.27 1.06
C ILE A 239 0.03 13.49 0.96
N PHE A 240 -0.75 12.70 1.70
CA PHE A 240 -2.19 12.84 1.76
C PHE A 240 -2.64 14.01 2.63
N GLN A 241 -1.80 14.51 3.53
CA GLN A 241 -2.14 15.62 4.44
C GLN A 241 -3.45 15.37 5.22
N ILE A 242 -3.63 14.14 5.70
CA ILE A 242 -4.76 13.71 6.53
C ILE A 242 -4.31 13.76 8.00
N ASP A 243 -5.19 14.25 8.88
CA ASP A 243 -4.99 14.26 10.34
C ASP A 243 -3.68 14.93 10.81
N ILE A 244 -3.26 15.97 10.10
CA ILE A 244 -2.09 16.79 10.48
C ILE A 244 -2.28 17.32 11.91
N GLY A 245 -1.27 17.10 12.75
CA GLY A 245 -1.30 17.52 14.17
C GLY A 245 -2.14 16.65 15.09
N LYS A 246 -2.85 15.63 14.55
CA LYS A 246 -3.60 14.66 15.36
C LYS A 246 -2.87 13.32 15.49
N VAL A 247 -2.14 12.91 14.46
CA VAL A 247 -1.34 11.68 14.48
C VAL A 247 -0.01 11.94 15.20
N CYS A 248 0.35 11.06 16.13
CA CYS A 248 1.66 11.11 16.78
C CYS A 248 2.73 10.63 15.79
N GLU A 249 3.63 11.54 15.42
CA GLU A 249 4.70 11.26 14.47
C GLU A 249 6.02 11.01 15.20
N SER A 250 6.80 10.05 14.71
CA SER A 250 8.14 9.84 15.26
C SER A 250 9.09 10.96 14.82
N PRO A 251 10.13 11.28 15.61
CA PRO A 251 11.12 12.29 15.24
C PRO A 251 11.73 12.06 13.85
N ARG A 252 11.91 10.79 13.47
CA ARG A 252 12.42 10.41 12.15
C ARG A 252 11.46 10.76 11.01
N VAL A 253 10.16 10.58 11.20
CA VAL A 253 9.14 11.01 10.22
C VAL A 253 9.18 12.52 10.04
N ALA A 254 9.28 13.27 11.14
CA ALA A 254 9.36 14.73 11.09
C ALA A 254 10.63 15.22 10.38
N GLU A 255 11.78 14.61 10.68
CA GLU A 255 13.07 14.90 10.04
C GLU A 255 13.01 14.66 8.53
N ILE A 256 12.55 13.48 8.09
CA ILE A 256 12.47 13.15 6.67
C ILE A 256 11.46 14.02 5.94
N ARG A 257 10.33 14.36 6.56
CA ARG A 257 9.40 15.35 5.99
C ARG A 257 10.04 16.71 5.79
N ALA A 258 10.80 17.22 6.76
CA ALA A 258 11.50 18.49 6.61
C ALA A 258 12.47 18.44 5.42
N ARG A 259 13.24 17.35 5.28
CA ARG A 259 14.20 17.18 4.17
C ARG A 259 13.55 17.05 2.80
N LEU A 260 12.36 16.44 2.71
CA LEU A 260 11.68 16.21 1.44
C LEU A 260 10.78 17.39 1.03
N LEU A 261 10.34 18.23 1.96
CA LEU A 261 9.53 19.42 1.67
C LEU A 261 10.36 20.68 1.40
N HIS A 262 11.57 20.75 1.95
CA HIS A 262 12.56 21.78 1.62
C HIS A 262 13.49 21.31 0.48
#